data_AF-A0A1I2J8A7-F1
#
_entry.id   AF-A0A1I2J8A7-F1
#
_cell.length_a   1.000
_cell.length_b   1.000
_cell.length_c   1.000
_cell.angle_alpha   90.00
_cell.angle_beta   90.00
_cell.angle_gamma   90.00
#
_symmetry.space_group_name_H-M   'P 1'
#
loop_
_entity.id
_entity.type
_entity.pdbx_description
1 polymer ?
#
loop_
_entity_poly.entity_id
_entity_poly.type
_entity_poly.pdbx_seq_one_letter_code
_entity_poly.pdbx_strand_id
1 'polypeptide(L)' 'MYWNKEEEKISKEFTFKNFKEALNFVNQVGELAEAMNHHPDILLHDYKKVTISLTSHDKGHVTDRDHQLASKIDALV' A
#
# COMPACT_ATOMS: atom_id res chain seq x y z
N MET A 1 -11.65 6.00 -4.51
CA MET A 1 -10.67 5.76 -5.59
C MET A 1 -10.24 4.31 -5.51
N TYR A 2 -10.30 3.59 -6.64
CA TYR A 2 -10.08 2.14 -6.72
C TYR A 2 -8.58 1.83 -6.85
N TRP A 3 -8.19 0.62 -6.46
CA TRP A 3 -6.86 0.08 -6.75
C TRP A 3 -6.79 -0.28 -8.24
N ASN A 4 -5.71 0.13 -8.91
CA ASN A 4 -5.40 -0.32 -10.26
C ASN A 4 -4.99 -1.79 -10.20
N LYS A 5 -5.57 -2.64 -11.05
CA LYS A 5 -5.31 -4.08 -11.07
C LYS A 5 -4.56 -4.44 -12.35
N GLU A 6 -3.38 -5.00 -12.18
CA GLU A 6 -2.67 -5.78 -13.19
C GLU A 6 -2.80 -7.27 -12.84
N GLU A 7 -2.45 -8.19 -13.73
CA GLU A 7 -2.60 -9.63 -13.48
C GLU A 7 -1.85 -10.08 -12.21
N GLU A 8 -0.71 -9.46 -11.92
CA GLU A 8 0.20 -9.88 -10.86
C GLU A 8 0.15 -9.02 -9.59
N LYS A 9 -0.39 -7.79 -9.66
CA LYS A 9 -0.38 -6.83 -8.53
C LYS A 9 -1.56 -5.87 -8.55
N ILE A 10 -1.87 -5.32 -7.39
CA ILE A 10 -2.74 -4.14 -7.26
C ILE A 10 -1.93 -2.94 -6.78
N SER A 11 -2.24 -1.74 -7.28
CA SER A 11 -1.56 -0.51 -6.86
C SER A 11 -2.50 0.68 -6.64
N LYS A 12 -2.11 1.59 -5.75
CA LYS A 12 -2.86 2.84 -5.49
C LYS A 12 -1.92 3.95 -5.06
N GLU A 13 -2.11 5.14 -5.64
CA GLU A 13 -1.42 6.37 -5.26
C GLU A 13 -2.28 7.18 -4.27
N PHE A 14 -1.67 7.59 -3.16
CA PHE A 14 -2.22 8.45 -2.12
C PHE A 14 -1.51 9.79 -2.16
N THR A 15 -2.23 10.90 -2.15
CA THR A 15 -1.66 12.25 -2.14
C THR A 15 -2.02 12.97 -0.84
N PHE A 16 -1.00 13.46 -0.14
CA PHE A 16 -1.13 14.14 1.16
C PHE A 16 -0.89 15.65 1.04
N LYS A 17 -1.10 16.42 2.12
CA LYS A 17 -0.85 17.87 2.08
C LYS A 17 0.64 18.20 2.06
N ASN A 18 1.48 17.40 2.71
CA ASN A 18 2.91 17.63 2.89
C ASN A 18 3.67 16.31 3.10
N PHE A 19 5.00 16.39 3.07
CA PHE A 19 5.87 15.21 3.26
C PHE A 19 5.72 14.55 4.62
N LYS A 20 5.47 15.32 5.68
CA LYS A 20 5.32 14.78 7.04
C LYS A 20 4.10 13.85 7.14
N GLU A 21 2.97 14.25 6.57
CA GLU A 21 1.76 13.43 6.49
C GLU A 21 2.00 12.17 5.64
N ALA A 22 2.65 12.31 4.49
CA ALA A 22 2.99 11.17 3.63
C ALA A 22 3.91 10.16 4.33
N LEU A 23 4.94 10.63 5.04
CA LEU A 23 5.84 9.78 5.82
C LEU A 23 5.11 9.10 6.99
N ASN A 24 4.20 9.80 7.68
CA ASN A 24 3.40 9.20 8.73
C ASN A 24 2.51 8.07 8.20
N PHE A 25 1.89 8.28 7.04
CA PHE A 25 1.12 7.23 6.37
C PHE A 25 1.99 6.02 6.02
N VAL A 26 3.20 6.22 5.48
CA VAL A 26 4.16 5.12 5.21
C VAL A 26 4.46 4.31 6.48
N ASN A 27 4.69 4.97 7.61
CA ASN A 27 4.95 4.28 8.87
C ASN A 27 3.75 3.43 9.33
N GLN A 28 2.53 3.98 9.23
CA GLN A 28 1.30 3.24 9.58
C GLN A 28 1.07 2.05 8.66
N VAL A 29 1.37 2.18 7.36
CA VAL A 29 1.32 1.06 6.41
C VAL A 29 2.36 0.00 6.79
N GLY A 30 3.57 0.40 7.20
CA GLY A 30 4.60 -0.51 7.68
C GLY A 30 4.16 -1.31 8.91
N GLU A 31 3.53 -0.66 9.89
CA GLU A 31 2.98 -1.33 11.08
C GLU A 31 1.88 -2.36 10.72
N LEU A 32 0.99 -2.02 9.79
CA LEU A 32 -0.03 -2.95 9.29
C LEU A 32 0.59 -4.15 8.56
N ALA A 33 1.60 -3.90 7.73
CA ALA A 33 2.32 -4.92 6.98
C ALA A 33 3.01 -5.94 7.90
N GLU A 34 3.72 -5.45 8.92
CA GLU A 34 4.36 -6.29 9.93
C GLU A 34 3.33 -7.10 10.73
N ALA A 35 2.25 -6.45 11.20
CA ALA A 35 1.20 -7.12 11.96
C ALA A 35 0.49 -8.24 11.17
N MET A 36 0.43 -8.10 9.84
CA MET A 36 -0.14 -9.10 8.94
C MET A 36 0.86 -10.12 8.41
N ASN A 37 2.16 -9.90 8.64
CA ASN A 37 3.24 -10.64 7.99
C ASN A 37 3.07 -10.68 6.46
N HIS A 38 2.74 -9.53 5.87
CA HIS A 38 2.51 -9.36 4.44
C HIS A 38 2.94 -7.96 4.01
N HIS A 39 3.97 -7.87 3.16
CA HIS A 39 4.68 -6.61 2.92
C HIS A 39 4.36 -6.02 1.54
N PRO A 40 3.95 -4.74 1.45
CA PRO A 40 3.80 -4.04 0.19
C PRO A 40 5.13 -3.48 -0.32
N ASP A 41 5.17 -3.17 -1.62
CA ASP A 41 6.11 -2.18 -2.15
C ASP A 41 5.57 -0.78 -1.85
N ILE A 42 6.44 0.08 -1.29
CA ILE A 42 6.10 1.46 -0.92
C ILE A 42 7.02 2.43 -1.65
N LEU A 43 6.44 3.33 -2.45
CA LEU A 43 7.15 4.43 -3.09
C LEU A 43 6.65 5.77 -2.54
N LEU A 44 7.46 6.44 -1.72
CA LEU A 44 7.25 7.84 -1.35
C LEU A 44 7.97 8.74 -2.37
N HIS A 45 7.21 9.52 -3.15
CA HIS A 45 7.73 10.34 -4.24
C HIS A 45 7.01 11.70 -4.31
N ASP A 46 7.48 12.57 -5.21
CA ASP A 46 6.91 13.89 -5.51
C ASP A 46 6.54 14.69 -4.24
N TYR A 47 7.41 14.63 -3.24
CA TYR A 47 7.28 15.28 -1.93
C TYR A 47 6.10 14.81 -1.05
N LYS A 48 4.94 14.45 -1.60
CA LYS A 48 3.73 14.18 -0.80
C LYS A 48 2.86 13.07 -1.35
N LYS A 49 3.39 12.24 -2.24
CA LYS A 49 2.69 11.11 -2.84
C LYS A 49 3.25 9.80 -2.35
N VAL A 50 2.38 8.84 -2.07
CA VAL A 50 2.74 7.48 -1.69
C VAL A 50 2.04 6.53 -2.63
N THR A 51 2.80 5.77 -3.41
CA THR A 51 2.27 4.66 -4.20
C THR A 51 2.50 3.37 -3.43
N ILE A 52 1.43 2.63 -3.17
CA ILE A 52 1.46 1.29 -2.58
C ILE A 52 1.20 0.27 -3.68
N SER A 53 2.02 -0.77 -3.78
CA SER A 53 1.74 -1.95 -4.62
C SER A 53 1.73 -3.22 -3.77
N LEU A 54 0.77 -4.11 -4.04
CA LEU A 54 0.55 -5.34 -3.30
C LEU A 54 0.52 -6.53 -4.25
N THR A 55 1.28 -7.55 -3.91
CA THR A 55 1.25 -8.87 -4.53
C THR A 55 1.71 -9.92 -3.52
N SER A 56 1.19 -11.14 -3.65
CA SER A 56 1.73 -12.27 -2.91
C SER A 56 2.89 -12.88 -3.68
N HIS A 57 4.11 -12.40 -3.41
CA HIS A 57 5.33 -12.83 -4.11
C HIS A 57 5.52 -14.35 -4.11
N ASP A 58 5.12 -15.04 -3.04
CA ASP A 58 5.20 -16.50 -2.93
C ASP A 58 4.23 -17.25 -3.86
N LYS A 59 3.19 -16.55 -4.35
CA LYS A 59 2.19 -17.07 -5.28
C LYS A 59 2.32 -16.50 -6.70
N GLY A 60 3.07 -15.42 -6.87
CA GLY A 60 3.25 -14.73 -8.15
C GLY A 60 2.00 -14.02 -8.66
N HIS A 61 0.97 -13.83 -7.82
CA HIS A 61 -0.27 -13.14 -8.18
C HIS A 61 -0.95 -12.52 -6.94
N VAL A 62 -1.97 -11.71 -7.20
CA VAL A 62 -2.80 -11.09 -6.16
C VAL A 62 -3.65 -12.14 -5.45
N THR A 63 -3.59 -12.20 -4.13
CA THR A 63 -4.41 -13.08 -3.29
C THR A 63 -5.28 -12.29 -2.31
N ASP A 64 -6.08 -13.00 -1.52
CA ASP A 64 -6.91 -12.38 -0.48
C ASP A 64 -6.08 -11.62 0.57
N ARG A 65 -4.81 -11.99 0.79
CA ARG A 65 -3.89 -11.26 1.69
C ARG A 65 -3.65 -9.84 1.20
N ASP A 66 -3.46 -9.68 -0.11
CA ASP A 66 -3.30 -8.38 -0.77
C ASP A 66 -4.56 -7.54 -0.62
N HIS A 67 -5.73 -8.12 -0.86
CA HIS A 67 -7.01 -7.42 -0.71
C HIS A 67 -7.31 -7.02 0.75
N GLN A 68 -6.96 -7.87 1.72
CA GLN A 68 -7.12 -7.56 3.15
C GLN A 68 -6.20 -6.41 3.59
N LEU A 69 -4.94 -6.43 3.18
CA LEU A 69 -4.00 -5.35 3.50
C LEU A 69 -4.43 -4.05 2.80
N ALA A 70 -4.81 -4.11 1.52
CA ALA A 70 -5.37 -2.97 0.78
C ALA A 70 -6.56 -2.32 1.51
N SER A 71 -7.50 -3.13 2.02
CA SER A 71 -8.65 -2.62 2.77
C SER A 71 -8.26 -1.96 4.09
N LYS A 72 -7.23 -2.45 4.78
CA LYS A 72 -6.75 -1.83 6.03
C LYS A 72 -6.00 -0.52 5.75
N ILE A 73 -5.21 -0.47 4.69
CA ILE A 73 -4.53 0.74 4.23
C ILE A 73 -5.54 1.82 3.84
N ASP A 74 -6.61 1.44 3.12
CA ASP A 74 -7.67 2.37 2.75
C ASP A 74 -8.40 2.97 3.95
N ALA A 75 -8.41 2.30 5.11
CA ALA A 75 -9.02 2.81 6.34
C ALA A 75 -8.14 3.82 7.10
N LEU A 76 -6.89 4.04 6.67
CA LEU A 76 -6.00 5.04 7.26
C LEU A 76 -6.26 6.47 6.72
N VAL A 77 -7.04 6.62 5.65
CA VAL A 77 -7.24 7.87 4.89
C VAL A 77 -8.69 8.25 4.69
#